data_AF-A0A820FXC3-F1
#
_entry.id   AF-A0A820FXC3-F1
#
_cell.length_a   1.000
_cell.length_b   1.000
_cell.length_c   1.000
_cell.angle_alpha   90.00
_cell.angle_beta   90.00
_cell.angle_gamma   90.00
#
_symmetry.space_group_name_H-M   'P 1'
#
loop_
_entity.id
_entity.type
_entity.pdbx_description
1 polymer ?
#
loop_
_entity_poly.entity_id
_entity_poly.type
_entity_poly.pdbx_seq_one_letter_code
_entity_poly.pdbx_strand_id
1 'polypeptide(L)'
;MFPKDELRMPNLLVISGNYSCSSVCQNGGECTGPTTCTCATGWSGDTCTLAICTNSCQNNGTCTAPDNCTCATGWTNSTCETGNENLEFK
;
A
#
# COMPACT_ATOMS: atom_id res chain seq x y z
N MET A 1 -5.70 -3.85 -29.81
CA MET A 1 -5.46 -4.75 -28.66
C MET A 1 -4.06 -5.33 -28.86
N PHE A 2 -3.02 -4.69 -28.31
CA PHE A 2 -1.65 -5.19 -28.48
C PHE A 2 -1.42 -6.35 -27.48
N PRO A 3 -0.97 -7.53 -27.94
CA PRO A 3 -0.63 -8.65 -27.08
C PRO A 3 0.66 -8.34 -26.31
N LYS A 4 0.64 -8.55 -24.98
CA LYS A 4 1.73 -8.18 -24.05
C LYS A 4 2.79 -9.29 -23.87
N ASP A 5 2.91 -10.18 -24.84
CA ASP A 5 3.63 -11.46 -24.68
C ASP A 5 4.91 -11.59 -25.53
N GLU A 6 5.49 -10.49 -26.04
CA GLU A 6 6.79 -10.56 -26.74
C GLU A 6 7.98 -10.42 -25.78
N LEU A 7 8.05 -11.33 -24.80
CA LEU A 7 9.24 -11.56 -23.98
C LEU A 7 10.04 -12.74 -24.54
N ARG A 8 10.72 -12.51 -25.66
CA ARG A 8 11.71 -13.46 -26.17
C ARG A 8 12.98 -12.72 -26.59
N MET A 9 13.86 -12.45 -25.64
CA MET A 9 15.25 -12.14 -25.96
C MET A 9 16.12 -13.38 -25.73
N PRO A 10 16.62 -14.05 -26.79
CA PRO A 10 17.71 -14.99 -26.65
C PRO A 10 19.01 -14.18 -26.59
N ASN A 11 19.79 -14.33 -25.52
CA ASN A 11 21.17 -13.84 -25.41
C ASN A 11 21.42 -12.32 -25.22
N LEU A 12 20.82 -11.68 -24.21
CA LEU A 12 21.36 -10.42 -23.69
C LEU A 12 21.68 -10.54 -22.20
N LEU A 13 22.96 -10.45 -21.86
CA LEU A 13 23.44 -10.35 -20.47
C LEU A 13 22.83 -9.07 -19.88
N VAL A 14 21.78 -9.21 -19.08
CA VAL A 14 21.16 -8.07 -18.37
C VAL A 14 22.12 -7.63 -17.27
N ILE A 15 22.98 -6.67 -17.59
CA ILE A 15 23.72 -5.90 -16.61
C ILE A 15 22.81 -4.69 -16.31
N SER A 16 22.31 -4.58 -15.07
CA SER A 16 21.33 -3.60 -14.54
C SER A 16 19.88 -3.70 -15.08
N GLY A 17 19.02 -4.40 -14.33
CA GLY A 17 17.59 -4.57 -14.63
C GLY A 17 16.78 -3.30 -14.43
N ASN A 18 16.26 -2.74 -15.52
CA ASN A 18 15.23 -1.70 -15.48
C ASN A 18 13.86 -2.37 -15.63
N TYR A 19 13.25 -2.73 -14.51
CA TYR A 19 11.91 -3.33 -14.49
C TYR A 19 10.88 -2.20 -14.52
N SER A 20 10.05 -2.15 -15.56
CA SER A 20 9.02 -1.12 -15.71
C SER A 20 7.69 -1.57 -15.08
N CYS A 21 7.54 -1.42 -13.76
CA CYS A 21 6.26 -1.60 -13.05
C CYS A 21 5.41 -0.30 -13.10
N SER A 22 5.21 0.32 -14.27
CA SER A 22 4.60 1.67 -14.35
C SER A 22 3.15 1.76 -13.85
N SER A 23 2.53 0.64 -13.47
CA SER A 23 1.15 0.60 -12.96
C SER A 23 0.91 -0.41 -11.83
N VAL A 24 1.96 -1.00 -11.25
CA VAL A 24 1.81 -2.10 -10.26
C VAL A 24 2.16 -1.65 -8.84
N CYS A 25 3.26 -0.93 -8.66
CA CYS A 25 3.68 -0.44 -7.34
C CYS A 25 3.04 0.93 -7.07
N GLN A 26 2.32 1.06 -5.97
CA GLN A 26 1.70 2.32 -5.53
C GLN A 26 2.44 2.93 -4.34
N ASN A 27 2.00 4.12 -3.92
CA ASN A 27 2.44 4.79 -2.70
C ASN A 27 3.96 4.95 -2.56
N GLY A 28 4.65 5.21 -3.67
CA GLY A 28 6.11 5.39 -3.71
C GLY A 28 6.92 4.10 -3.68
N GLY A 29 6.30 2.95 -3.94
CA GLY A 29 7.01 1.68 -4.12
C GLY A 29 7.90 1.67 -5.36
N GLU A 30 9.07 1.05 -5.24
CA GLU A 30 10.05 0.88 -6.30
C GLU A 30 9.98 -0.52 -6.92
N CYS A 31 10.12 -0.61 -8.23
CA CYS A 31 10.12 -1.88 -8.95
C CYS A 31 11.53 -2.48 -8.88
N THR A 32 11.71 -3.50 -8.05
CA THR A 32 13.01 -4.18 -7.87
C THR A 32 13.08 -5.54 -8.56
N GLY A 33 11.97 -5.97 -9.16
CA GLY A 33 11.89 -7.17 -9.99
C GLY A 33 10.74 -7.11 -10.99
N PRO A 34 10.59 -8.11 -11.87
CA PRO A 34 9.56 -8.12 -12.92
C PRO A 34 8.13 -7.96 -12.40
N THR A 35 7.87 -8.48 -11.21
CA THR A 35 6.58 -8.44 -10.51
C THR A 35 6.74 -8.11 -9.03
N THR A 36 7.89 -7.54 -8.65
CA THR A 36 8.26 -7.33 -7.25
C THR A 36 8.37 -5.85 -6.97
N CYS A 37 7.57 -5.40 -6.01
CA CYS A 37 7.63 -4.05 -5.48
C CYS A 37 8.38 -4.04 -4.14
N THR A 38 9.34 -3.15 -4.02
CA THR A 38 9.92 -2.75 -2.73
C THR A 38 9.17 -1.53 -2.25
N CYS A 39 8.42 -1.70 -1.15
CA CYS A 39 7.53 -0.65 -0.67
C CYS A 39 8.27 0.42 0.12
N ALA A 40 7.78 1.65 0.00
CA ALA A 40 8.19 2.75 0.86
C ALA A 40 7.85 2.45 2.34
N THR A 41 8.56 3.11 3.25
CA THR A 41 8.33 2.94 4.69
C THR A 41 6.87 3.14 5.04
N GLY A 42 6.30 2.19 5.79
CA GLY A 42 4.90 2.21 6.20
C GLY A 42 3.91 1.61 5.20
N TRP A 43 4.37 1.04 4.08
CA TRP A 43 3.53 0.35 3.10
C TRP A 43 3.95 -1.11 2.91
N SER A 44 2.99 -1.95 2.53
CA SER A 44 3.16 -3.38 2.33
C SER A 44 2.22 -3.96 1.27
N GLY A 45 2.32 -5.27 1.07
CA GLY A 45 1.61 -6.01 0.02
C GLY A 45 2.33 -5.96 -1.32
N ASP A 46 1.92 -6.84 -2.23
CA ASP A 46 2.58 -7.04 -3.52
C ASP A 46 2.62 -5.79 -4.40
N THR A 47 1.71 -4.85 -4.15
CA THR A 47 1.55 -3.59 -4.88
C THR A 47 1.79 -2.35 -4.02
N CYS A 48 2.25 -2.52 -2.78
CA CYS A 48 2.45 -1.42 -1.81
C CYS A 48 1.18 -0.60 -1.53
N THR A 49 0.01 -1.23 -1.64
CA THR A 49 -1.30 -0.61 -1.39
C THR A 49 -1.79 -0.78 0.04
N LEU A 50 -1.17 -1.67 0.82
CA LEU A 50 -1.55 -1.91 2.21
C LEU A 50 -0.74 -1.03 3.14
N ALA A 51 -1.40 -0.06 3.77
CA ALA A 51 -0.77 0.79 4.78
C ALA A 51 -0.47 -0.02 6.06
N ILE A 52 0.65 0.32 6.69
CA ILE A 52 1.08 -0.25 7.98
C ILE A 52 0.86 0.82 9.04
N CYS A 53 0.05 0.50 10.05
CA CYS A 53 -0.12 1.32 11.24
C CYS A 53 0.58 0.61 12.41
N THR A 54 1.57 1.27 13.00
CA THR A 54 2.37 0.75 14.13
C THR A 54 1.46 0.44 15.32
N ASN A 55 0.49 1.32 15.57
CA ASN A 55 -0.59 1.07 16.50
C ASN A 55 -1.82 0.63 15.70
N SER A 56 -2.43 -0.48 16.09
CA SER A 56 -3.67 -0.94 15.47
C SER A 56 -4.77 0.11 15.62
N CYS A 57 -5.44 0.43 14.52
CA CYS A 57 -6.64 1.26 14.55
C CYS A 57 -7.74 0.53 15.35
N GLN A 58 -8.25 1.18 16.40
CA GLN A 58 -9.28 0.66 17.28
C GLN A 58 -10.68 1.01 16.74
N ASN A 59 -11.72 0.41 17.33
CA ASN A 59 -13.12 0.79 17.13
C ASN A 59 -13.53 0.90 15.64
N ASN A 60 -13.26 -0.15 14.86
CA ASN A 60 -13.50 -0.19 13.41
C ASN A 60 -12.78 0.90 12.60
N GLY A 61 -11.72 1.51 13.14
CA GLY A 61 -10.82 2.35 12.36
C GLY A 61 -10.10 1.56 11.26
N THR A 62 -9.90 2.18 10.11
CA THR A 62 -9.18 1.58 8.97
C THR A 62 -7.83 2.27 8.77
N CYS A 63 -6.76 1.50 8.69
CA CYS A 63 -5.43 2.02 8.35
C CYS A 63 -5.40 2.37 6.86
N THR A 64 -5.54 3.65 6.54
CA THR A 64 -5.62 4.14 5.14
C THR A 64 -4.30 4.72 4.65
N ALA A 65 -3.42 5.11 5.57
CA ALA A 65 -2.06 5.55 5.29
C ALA A 65 -1.15 5.20 6.48
N PRO A 66 0.19 5.22 6.33
CA PRO A 66 1.11 4.89 7.39
C PRO A 66 0.82 5.67 8.67
N ASP A 67 0.61 4.94 9.77
CA ASP A 67 0.24 5.49 11.10
C ASP A 67 -0.97 6.45 11.08
N ASN A 68 -1.84 6.35 10.07
CA ASN A 68 -3.03 7.16 9.91
C ASN A 68 -4.27 6.29 9.81
N CYS A 69 -5.07 6.34 10.88
CA CYS A 69 -6.35 5.66 10.95
C CYS A 69 -7.48 6.59 10.51
N THR A 70 -8.27 6.14 9.55
CA THR A 70 -9.59 6.70 9.28
C THR A 70 -10.59 6.10 10.28
N CYS A 71 -11.10 6.94 11.18
CA CYS A 71 -11.99 6.51 12.26
C CYS A 71 -13.45 6.41 11.83
N ALA A 72 -14.17 5.47 12.43
CA ALA A 72 -15.62 5.42 12.34
C ALA A 72 -16.26 6.65 13.01
N THR A 73 -17.50 6.96 12.65
CA THR A 73 -18.25 8.08 13.21
C THR A 73 -18.27 8.00 14.75
N GLY A 74 -17.91 9.10 15.42
CA GLY A 74 -17.86 9.17 16.88
C GLY A 74 -16.49 8.85 17.48
N TRP A 75 -15.56 8.30 16.70
CA TRP A 75 -14.19 7.99 17.13
C TRP A 75 -13.19 9.00 16.57
N THR A 76 -12.19 9.34 17.38
CA THR A 76 -11.20 10.39 17.09
C THR A 76 -9.82 9.98 17.61
N ASN A 77 -8.80 10.81 17.31
CA ASN A 77 -7.37 10.60 17.51
C ASN A 77 -6.69 9.75 16.40
N SER A 78 -5.37 9.55 16.51
CA SER A 78 -4.57 8.80 15.52
C SER A 78 -4.79 7.29 15.52
N THR A 79 -5.34 6.72 16.60
CA THR A 79 -5.60 5.28 16.80
C THR A 79 -7.09 4.94 16.84
N CYS A 80 -7.97 5.91 16.64
CA CYS A 80 -9.42 5.83 16.85
C CYS A 80 -9.82 5.32 18.25
N GLU A 81 -9.00 5.59 19.27
CA GLU A 81 -9.26 5.09 20.63
C GLU A 81 -10.22 6.00 21.42
N THR A 82 -10.28 7.28 21.07
CA THR A 82 -11.06 8.27 21.81
C THR A 82 -12.42 8.46 21.15
N GLY A 83 -13.44 7.83 21.71
CA GLY A 83 -14.82 7.99 21.28
C GLY A 83 -15.50 9.11 22.06
N ASN A 84 -16.37 9.90 21.41
CA ASN A 84 -17.43 10.56 22.14
C ASN A 84 -18.64 9.61 22.19
N GLU A 85 -18.92 9.11 23.39
CA GLU A 85 -20.05 8.22 23.71
C GLU A 85 -21.45 8.82 23.40
N ASN A 86 -21.51 10.01 22.81
CA ASN A 86 -22.72 10.71 22.39
C ASN A 86 -23.01 10.66 20.86
N LEU A 87 -22.16 10.04 20.03
CA LEU A 87 -22.40 9.92 18.57
C LEU A 87 -22.73 8.50 18.09
N GLU A 88 -22.71 7.48 18.96
CA GLU A 88 -23.11 6.10 18.59
C GLU A 88 -24.64 5.85 18.59
N PHE A 89 -25.46 6.86 18.90
CA PHE A 89 -26.93 6.74 19.02
C PHE A 89 -27.72 7.68 18.10
N LYS A 90 -27.34 7.81 16.82
CA LYS A 90 -28.21 8.43 15.80
C LYS A 90 -28.65 7.47 14.72
#